data_AF-A0A2D5T048-F1
#
_entry.id   AF-A0A2D5T048-F1
#
_cell.length_a   1.000
_cell.length_b   1.000
_cell.length_c   1.000
_cell.angle_alpha   90.00
_cell.angle_beta   90.00
_cell.angle_gamma   90.00
#
_symmetry.space_group_name_H-M   'P 1'
#
loop_
_entity.id
_entity.type
_entity.pdbx_description
1 polymer ?
#
loop_
_entity_poly.entity_id
_entity_poly.type
_entity_poly.pdbx_seq_one_letter_code
_entity_poly.pdbx_strand_id
1 'polypeptide(L)'
;MAKNCPRNGHLKYRNKLILDLLAIVGLRPREICLLAPSHFMCPKGTFSEFLLIGEEWSFNGNERPVVLSHDEVKKSLQDYLHWMIQGWKHEFAKQFS
;
A
#
# COMPACT_ATOMS: atom_id res chain seq x y z
N MET A 1 27.30 2.46 -9.94
CA MET A 1 26.03 3.16 -9.64
C MET A 1 24.91 2.13 -9.71
N ALA A 2 24.29 1.80 -8.57
CA ALA A 2 23.19 0.86 -8.54
C ALA A 2 22.02 1.42 -9.36
N LYS A 3 21.56 0.69 -10.39
CA LYS A 3 20.31 1.02 -11.10
C LYS A 3 19.18 0.89 -10.09
N ASN A 4 18.72 2.01 -9.57
CA ASN A 4 17.53 2.09 -8.71
C ASN A 4 16.38 1.35 -9.41
N CYS A 5 16.02 0.20 -8.86
CA CYS A 5 14.93 -0.72 -9.23
C CYS A 5 14.66 -0.89 -10.75
N PRO A 6 14.97 -2.05 -11.36
CA PRO A 6 14.59 -2.28 -12.75
C PRO A 6 13.08 -2.05 -12.96
N ARG A 7 12.71 -1.44 -14.07
CA ARG A 7 11.31 -1.10 -14.44
C ARG A 7 10.39 -2.34 -14.43
N ASN A 8 10.98 -3.52 -14.60
CA ASN A 8 10.33 -4.84 -14.54
C ASN A 8 10.71 -5.64 -13.29
N GLY A 9 11.17 -4.98 -12.24
CA GLY A 9 11.58 -5.64 -11.01
C GLY A 9 10.41 -6.35 -10.32
N HIS A 10 10.73 -7.40 -9.56
CA HIS A 10 9.75 -8.18 -8.79
C HIS A 10 8.86 -7.30 -7.90
N LEU A 11 9.40 -6.17 -7.41
CA LEU A 11 8.74 -5.25 -6.47
C LEU A 11 8.05 -4.05 -7.15
N LYS A 12 7.85 -4.09 -8.48
CA LYS A 12 7.31 -2.94 -9.23
C LYS A 12 5.94 -2.47 -8.71
N TYR A 13 5.04 -3.39 -8.37
CA TYR A 13 3.69 -3.06 -7.90
C TYR A 13 3.72 -2.40 -6.52
N ARG A 14 4.53 -2.95 -5.61
CA ARG A 14 4.80 -2.34 -4.29
C ARG A 14 5.36 -0.92 -4.45
N ASN A 15 6.38 -0.77 -5.29
CA ASN A 15 7.04 0.53 -5.47
C ASN A 15 6.10 1.56 -6.10
N LYS A 16 5.27 1.18 -7.08
CA LYS A 16 4.25 2.06 -7.67
C LYS A 16 3.24 2.53 -6.64
N LEU A 17 2.70 1.61 -5.84
CA LEU A 17 1.76 1.96 -4.76
C LEU A 17 2.39 2.95 -3.77
N ILE A 18 3.62 2.69 -3.31
CA ILE A 18 4.32 3.59 -2.37
C ILE A 18 4.48 4.99 -2.98
N LEU A 19 4.86 5.08 -4.26
CA LEU A 19 5.02 6.37 -4.94
C LEU A 19 3.68 7.12 -5.07
N ASP A 20 2.58 6.44 -5.36
CA ASP A 20 1.26 7.08 -5.45
C ASP A 20 0.75 7.55 -4.08
N LEU A 21 0.99 6.75 -3.03
CA LEU A 21 0.66 7.13 -1.65
C LEU A 21 1.46 8.36 -1.20
N LEU A 22 2.72 8.50 -1.63
CA LEU A 22 3.52 9.70 -1.38
C LEU A 22 3.03 10.90 -2.20
N ALA A 23 2.87 10.71 -3.51
CA ALA A 23 2.73 11.81 -4.47
C ALA A 23 1.30 12.32 -4.64
N ILE A 24 0.31 11.42 -4.59
CA ILE A 24 -1.11 11.76 -4.81
C ILE A 24 -1.80 11.96 -3.47
N VAL A 25 -1.60 11.02 -2.55
CA VAL A 25 -2.31 10.99 -1.26
C VAL A 25 -1.62 11.89 -0.22
N GLY A 26 -0.32 12.14 -0.37
CA GLY A 26 0.44 12.97 0.57
C GLY A 26 0.68 12.28 1.90
N LEU A 27 0.79 10.94 1.91
CA LEU A 27 1.33 10.24 3.07
C LEU A 27 2.82 10.54 3.20
N ARG A 28 3.30 10.63 4.44
CA ARG A 28 4.74 10.81 4.71
C ARG A 28 5.44 9.45 4.77
N PRO A 29 6.75 9.39 4.51
CA PRO A 29 7.50 8.12 4.56
C PRO A 29 7.31 7.34 5.86
N ARG A 30 7.32 8.02 7.02
CA ARG A 30 7.06 7.40 8.33
C ARG A 30 5.67 6.76 8.42
N GLU A 31 4.65 7.47 7.95
CA GLU A 31 3.25 7.02 7.96
C GLU A 31 3.09 5.79 7.05
N ILE A 32 3.77 5.77 5.89
CA ILE A 32 3.76 4.63 4.96
C ILE A 32 4.41 3.38 5.57
N CYS A 33 5.54 3.54 6.29
CA CYS A 33 6.23 2.43 6.92
C CYS A 33 5.39 1.73 8.01
N LEU A 34 4.44 2.44 8.60
CA LEU A 34 3.57 1.94 9.67
C LEU A 34 2.17 1.53 9.16
N LEU A 35 1.95 1.65 7.86
CA LEU A 35 0.67 1.36 7.22
C LEU A 35 0.42 -0.15 7.16
N ALA A 36 -0.71 -0.58 7.72
CA ALA A 36 -1.16 -1.96 7.71
C ALA A 36 -2.39 -2.15 6.80
N PRO A 37 -2.62 -3.35 6.24
CA PRO A 37 -3.82 -3.64 5.46
C PRO A 37 -5.13 -3.36 6.21
N SER A 38 -5.15 -3.53 7.54
CA SER A 38 -6.30 -3.23 8.39
C SER A 38 -6.72 -1.76 8.36
N HIS A 39 -5.79 -0.82 8.09
CA HIS A 39 -6.12 0.60 8.03
C HIS A 39 -6.92 0.95 6.76
N PHE A 40 -6.84 0.12 5.73
CA PHE A 40 -7.49 0.32 4.45
C PHE A 40 -8.89 -0.30 4.33
N MET A 41 -9.24 -1.23 5.22
CA MET A 41 -10.45 -2.05 5.08
C MET A 41 -11.45 -1.70 6.17
N CYS A 42 -12.70 -1.47 5.76
CA CYS A 42 -13.82 -1.36 6.68
C CYS A 42 -14.17 -2.74 7.28
N PRO A 43 -14.86 -2.81 8.43
CA PRO A 43 -15.30 -4.07 9.04
C PRO A 43 -16.12 -4.98 8.12
N LYS A 44 -16.75 -4.42 7.08
CA LYS A 44 -17.51 -5.15 6.06
C LYS A 44 -16.64 -5.78 4.96
N GLY A 45 -15.31 -5.68 5.06
CA GLY A 45 -14.36 -6.17 4.06
C GLY A 45 -14.26 -5.30 2.80
N THR A 46 -14.91 -4.13 2.79
CA THR A 46 -14.83 -3.19 1.68
C THR A 46 -13.65 -2.25 1.84
N PHE A 47 -13.10 -1.77 0.73
CA PHE A 47 -12.07 -0.74 0.74
C PHE A 47 -12.62 0.57 1.30
N SER A 48 -11.90 1.17 2.23
CA SER A 48 -12.26 2.48 2.78
C SER A 48 -11.88 3.58 1.80
N GLU A 49 -12.78 4.51 1.57
CA GLU A 49 -12.51 5.69 0.75
C GLU A 49 -11.61 6.72 1.47
N PHE A 50 -11.43 6.55 2.78
CA PHE A 50 -10.55 7.37 3.59
C PHE A 50 -9.75 6.52 4.59
N LEU A 51 -8.57 7.01 4.92
CA LEU A 51 -7.65 6.46 5.91
C LEU A 51 -7.55 7.45 7.06
N LEU A 52 -7.79 7.00 8.29
CA LEU A 52 -7.54 7.81 9.47
C LEU A 52 -6.11 7.55 9.95
N ILE A 53 -5.23 8.54 9.83
CA ILE A 53 -3.88 8.46 10.40
C ILE A 53 -3.99 8.82 11.88
N GLY A 54 -3.85 7.82 12.74
CA GLY A 54 -3.88 7.98 14.20
C GLY A 54 -2.66 8.73 14.74
N GLU A 55 -2.84 9.35 15.90
CA GLU A 55 -1.80 10.15 16.56
C GLU A 55 -0.50 9.35 16.77
N GLU A 56 -0.62 8.06 17.09
CA GLU A 56 0.47 7.15 17.43
C GLU A 56 1.48 6.91 16.29
N TRP A 57 1.04 7.06 15.04
CA TRP A 57 1.85 6.83 13.84
C TRP A 57 1.86 8.01 12.88
N SER A 58 1.14 9.08 13.20
CA SER A 58 1.25 10.38 12.54
C SER A 58 2.67 10.95 12.69
N PHE A 59 3.10 11.74 11.70
CA PHE A 59 4.41 12.39 11.77
C PHE A 59 4.51 13.46 12.87
N ASN A 60 3.43 14.22 13.10
CA ASN A 60 3.39 15.39 13.98
C ASN A 60 2.59 15.17 15.28
N GLY A 61 2.16 13.94 15.57
CA GLY A 61 1.35 13.63 16.75
C GLY A 61 -0.12 14.05 16.65
N ASN A 62 -0.61 14.39 15.45
CA ASN A 62 -1.99 14.83 15.24
C ASN A 62 -2.72 13.85 14.33
N GLU A 63 -3.92 13.44 14.77
CA GLU A 63 -4.81 12.65 13.94
C GLU A 63 -5.21 13.44 12.69
N ARG A 64 -5.23 12.76 11.54
CA ARG A 64 -5.76 13.38 10.30
C ARG A 64 -6.42 12.36 9.39
N PRO A 65 -7.57 12.69 8.77
CA PRO A 65 -8.13 11.90 7.70
C PRO A 65 -7.36 12.13 6.39
N VAL A 66 -7.29 11.09 5.58
CA VAL A 66 -6.61 11.09 4.28
C VAL A 66 -7.51 10.40 3.28
N VAL A 67 -7.78 11.06 2.15
CA VAL A 67 -8.72 10.54 1.15
C VAL A 67 -8.00 9.63 0.16
N LEU A 68 -8.55 8.44 -0.08
CA LEU A 68 -8.05 7.42 -1.01
C LEU A 68 -8.92 7.29 -2.28
N SER A 69 -9.76 8.29 -2.54
CA SER A 69 -10.75 8.24 -3.61
C SER A 69 -10.16 8.31 -5.03
N HIS A 70 -8.89 8.72 -5.17
CA HIS A 70 -8.24 8.90 -6.46
C HIS A 70 -8.10 7.56 -7.21
N ASP A 71 -8.59 7.51 -8.46
CA ASP A 71 -8.68 6.28 -9.24
C ASP A 71 -7.34 5.57 -9.44
N GLU A 72 -6.28 6.34 -9.69
CA GLU A 72 -4.92 5.78 -9.82
C GLU A 72 -4.44 5.08 -8.55
N VAL A 73 -4.79 5.61 -7.36
CA VAL A 73 -4.40 5.02 -6.08
C VAL A 73 -5.17 3.71 -5.86
N LYS A 74 -6.47 3.71 -6.16
CA LYS A 74 -7.31 2.51 -6.11
C LYS A 74 -6.75 1.41 -7.02
N LYS A 75 -6.40 1.77 -8.25
CA LYS A 75 -5.80 0.85 -9.22
C LYS A 75 -4.47 0.28 -8.74
N SER A 76 -3.54 1.14 -8.32
CA SER A 76 -2.22 0.70 -7.84
C SER A 76 -2.32 -0.23 -6.64
N LEU A 77 -3.29 0.02 -5.75
CA LEU A 77 -3.53 -0.86 -4.63
C LEU A 77 -4.12 -2.21 -5.06
N GLN A 78 -5.11 -2.21 -5.96
CA GLN A 78 -5.66 -3.45 -6.51
C GLN A 78 -4.58 -4.29 -7.19
N ASP A 79 -3.72 -3.66 -7.99
CA ASP A 79 -2.59 -4.32 -8.65
C ASP A 79 -1.61 -4.92 -7.63
N TYR A 80 -1.29 -4.16 -6.57
CA TYR A 80 -0.44 -4.64 -5.47
C TYR A 80 -1.02 -5.86 -4.75
N LEU A 81 -2.32 -5.81 -4.41
CA LEU A 81 -3.00 -6.92 -3.73
C LEU A 81 -3.06 -8.16 -4.61
N HIS A 82 -3.40 -8.01 -5.90
CA HIS A 82 -3.38 -9.13 -6.85
C HIS A 82 -1.99 -9.75 -6.96
N TRP A 83 -0.94 -8.92 -7.07
CA TRP A 83 0.43 -9.38 -7.12
C TRP A 83 0.84 -10.14 -5.84
N MET A 84 0.48 -9.63 -4.66
CA MET A 84 0.73 -10.33 -3.39
C MET A 84 0.05 -11.69 -3.33
N ILE A 85 -1.23 -11.77 -3.70
CA ILE A 85 -2.00 -13.02 -3.66
C ILE A 85 -1.40 -14.06 -4.64
N GLN A 86 -1.01 -13.63 -5.84
CA GLN A 86 -0.38 -14.51 -6.81
C GLN A 86 0.98 -15.02 -6.32
N GLY A 87 1.80 -14.13 -5.75
CA GLY A 87 3.08 -14.51 -5.14
C GLY A 87 2.89 -15.50 -3.98
N TRP A 88 1.89 -15.26 -3.13
CA TRP A 88 1.58 -16.14 -2.00
C TRP A 88 1.16 -17.54 -2.45
N LYS A 89 0.29 -17.64 -3.47
CA LYS A 89 -0.12 -18.93 -4.06
C LYS A 89 1.07 -19.74 -4.58
N HIS A 90 2.02 -19.08 -5.22
CA HIS A 90 3.21 -19.74 -5.76
C HIS A 90 4.12 -20.29 -4.65
N GLU A 91 4.32 -19.53 -3.57
CA GLU A 91 5.12 -20.00 -2.42
C GLU A 91 4.39 -21.10 -1.63
N PHE A 92 3.08 -21.01 -1.46
CA PHE A 92 2.28 -22.09 -0.86
C PHE A 92 2.37 -23.37 -1.68
N ALA A 93 2.23 -23.30 -3.01
CA ALA A 93 2.33 -24.47 -3.88
C ALA A 93 3.69 -25.18 -3.75
N LYS A 94 4.79 -24.45 -3.56
CA LYS A 94 6.13 -25.02 -3.32
C LYS A 94 6.28 -25.74 -1.98
N GLN A 95 5.56 -25.31 -0.94
CA GLN A 95 5.68 -25.91 0.41
C GLN A 95 4.92 -27.23 0.54
N PHE A 96 3.95 -27.49 -0.33
CA PHE A 96 3.07 -28.67 -0.30
C PHE A 96 3.17 -29.54 -1.56
N SER A 97 4.22 -29.34 -2.38
CA SER A 97 4.62 -30.21 -3.49
C SER A 97 5.94 -30.90 -3.15
#